data_AF-A0ABD5KWI8-F1
#
_entry.id   AF-A0ABD5KWI8-F1
#
_cell.length_a   1.000
_cell.length_b   1.000
_cell.length_c   1.000
_cell.angle_alpha   90.00
_cell.angle_beta   90.00
_cell.angle_gamma   90.00
#
_symmetry.space_group_name_H-M   'P 1'
#
loop_
_entity.id
_entity.type
_entity.pdbx_description
1 polymer ?
#
loop_
_entity_poly.entity_id
_entity_poly.type
_entity_poly.pdbx_seq_one_letter_code
_entity_poly.pdbx_strand_id
1 'polypeptide(L)'
;MKCPHCAYSNPEGVKFCLNCGHEIVDHDENYSIFYLFAHRVDKIPRNERSVEPKFRNIFSRVFRQHSEMEAERLFIVGTGLTTPKIEEVVNTWPKPWLFARVFLIALVAYLGLYLGVSLFENINFIPGLIVVGAFAVPFTTLIFFWEMNAPQNIAIYKIVYVVFIGGILSLLLALVFYDILGNNTNVIVIGICEELAKVIAVIYFVRNLKYRYILNGLLLGAAIGAGFAAFETAGYALRALLSGSFHMLYSTLLWRSIFAPGGHVAWAALTGAAICIVQEDKKFQWNMLVKLKFLGVFLLVVFMHALWDSPILGVVPAGHTILTVVLWILVFSMIRIGLKEIADKKLELTYSKENPTPS
;
A
#
# COMPACT_ATOMS: atom_id res chain seq x y z
N MET A 1 -47.53 -0.08 0.16
CA MET A 1 -47.11 -0.42 -1.23
C MET A 1 -47.57 -1.81 -1.63
N LYS A 2 -48.07 -2.01 -2.86
CA LYS A 2 -48.43 -3.36 -3.35
C LYS A 2 -47.18 -4.10 -3.85
N CYS A 3 -47.02 -5.36 -3.46
CA CYS A 3 -45.94 -6.20 -3.95
C CYS A 3 -46.12 -6.47 -5.46
N PRO A 4 -45.10 -6.26 -6.31
CA PRO A 4 -45.22 -6.49 -7.76
C PRO A 4 -45.40 -7.97 -8.12
N HIS A 5 -45.01 -8.88 -7.23
CA HIS A 5 -45.04 -10.32 -7.48
C HIS A 5 -46.36 -10.99 -7.04
N CYS A 6 -46.96 -10.57 -5.92
CA CYS A 6 -48.16 -11.22 -5.36
C CYS A 6 -49.32 -10.26 -5.09
N ALA A 7 -49.19 -8.99 -5.50
CA ALA A 7 -50.18 -7.91 -5.30
C ALA A 7 -50.57 -7.61 -3.84
N TYR A 8 -49.94 -8.26 -2.86
CA TYR A 8 -50.20 -8.05 -1.43
C TYR A 8 -49.85 -6.62 -1.00
N SER A 9 -50.72 -5.99 -0.22
CA SER A 9 -50.54 -4.61 0.25
C SER A 9 -49.70 -4.59 1.52
N ASN A 10 -48.46 -4.13 1.41
CA ASN A 10 -47.51 -4.06 2.51
C ASN A 10 -47.50 -2.65 3.16
N PRO A 11 -47.25 -2.55 4.48
CA PRO A 11 -47.00 -1.28 5.17
C PRO A 11 -45.81 -0.52 4.57
N GLU A 12 -45.75 0.80 4.72
CA GLU A 12 -44.60 1.59 4.24
C GLU A 12 -43.32 1.27 5.03
N GLY A 13 -42.18 1.20 4.34
CA GLY A 13 -40.86 0.97 4.94
C GLY A 13 -40.41 -0.50 5.07
N VAL A 14 -41.22 -1.48 4.63
CA VAL A 14 -40.81 -2.91 4.66
C VAL A 14 -39.91 -3.25 3.46
N LYS A 15 -38.77 -3.91 3.71
CA LYS A 15 -37.79 -4.30 2.68
C LYS A 15 -38.20 -5.55 1.89
N PHE A 16 -39.03 -6.39 2.48
CA PHE A 16 -39.51 -7.63 1.87
C PHE A 16 -41.02 -7.72 2.03
N CYS A 17 -41.69 -8.30 1.04
CA CYS A 17 -43.11 -8.59 1.11
C CYS A 17 -43.37 -9.55 2.27
N LEU A 18 -44.27 -9.16 3.18
CA LEU A 18 -44.63 -9.98 4.34
C LEU A 18 -45.35 -11.27 3.97
N ASN A 19 -45.88 -11.38 2.75
CA ASN A 19 -46.62 -12.55 2.28
C ASN A 19 -45.74 -13.55 1.49
N CYS A 20 -44.95 -13.07 0.53
CA CYS A 20 -44.18 -13.96 -0.36
C CYS A 20 -42.65 -13.82 -0.22
N GLY A 21 -42.17 -12.91 0.64
CA GLY A 21 -40.74 -12.67 0.83
C GLY A 21 -40.04 -11.93 -0.31
N HIS A 22 -40.77 -11.52 -1.37
CA HIS A 22 -40.19 -10.79 -2.50
C HIS A 22 -39.67 -9.41 -2.07
N GLU A 23 -38.46 -9.03 -2.48
CA GLU A 23 -37.84 -7.76 -2.11
C GLU A 23 -38.62 -6.57 -2.71
N ILE A 24 -38.99 -5.60 -1.86
CA ILE A 24 -39.73 -4.39 -2.22
C ILE A 24 -38.79 -3.22 -1.89
N VAL A 25 -37.75 -3.02 -2.69
CA VAL A 25 -36.82 -1.91 -2.50
C VAL A 25 -37.00 -0.92 -3.64
N ASP A 26 -37.42 0.28 -3.27
CA ASP A 26 -37.38 1.46 -4.11
C ASP A 26 -35.92 1.90 -4.26
N HIS A 27 -35.43 1.94 -5.50
CA HIS A 27 -34.05 2.30 -5.82
C HIS A 27 -33.91 3.83 -5.80
N ASP A 28 -33.71 4.40 -4.61
CA ASP A 28 -33.34 5.81 -4.51
C ASP A 28 -31.83 5.98 -4.79
N GLU A 29 -31.53 6.58 -5.94
CA GLU A 29 -30.19 6.83 -6.46
C GLU A 29 -29.49 7.94 -5.67
N ASN A 30 -28.60 7.54 -4.76
CA ASN A 30 -27.48 8.39 -4.33
C ASN A 30 -26.27 7.49 -4.04
N TYR A 31 -25.63 7.00 -5.11
CA TYR A 31 -24.38 6.26 -4.99
C TYR A 31 -23.28 7.20 -4.51
N SER A 32 -22.92 7.11 -3.23
CA SER A 32 -21.72 7.82 -2.74
C SER A 32 -20.50 7.36 -3.54
N ILE A 33 -19.54 8.26 -3.76
CA ILE A 33 -18.27 8.00 -4.48
C ILE A 33 -17.58 6.73 -3.96
N PHE A 34 -17.73 6.46 -2.66
CA PHE A 34 -17.25 5.25 -2.00
C PHE A 34 -17.89 3.95 -2.55
N TYR A 35 -19.18 3.95 -2.88
CA TYR A 35 -19.89 2.79 -3.43
C TYR A 35 -19.49 2.53 -4.89
N LEU A 36 -19.32 3.61 -5.67
CA LEU A 36 -18.78 3.54 -7.04
C LEU A 36 -17.34 3.01 -7.05
N PHE A 37 -16.50 3.47 -6.12
CA PHE A 37 -15.15 2.98 -5.90
C PHE A 37 -15.15 1.49 -5.52
N ALA A 38 -15.90 1.10 -4.49
CA ALA A 38 -16.00 -0.28 -4.03
C ALA A 38 -16.48 -1.22 -5.16
N HIS A 39 -17.52 -0.84 -5.90
CA HIS A 39 -18.01 -1.61 -7.03
C HIS A 39 -16.98 -1.74 -8.16
N ARG A 40 -16.18 -0.70 -8.43
CA ARG A 40 -15.09 -0.76 -9.44
C ARG A 40 -13.95 -1.69 -9.00
N VAL A 41 -13.67 -1.79 -7.70
CA VAL A 41 -12.75 -2.78 -7.14
C VAL A 41 -13.34 -4.21 -7.19
N ASP A 42 -14.66 -4.33 -7.05
CA ASP A 42 -15.36 -5.62 -6.90
C ASP A 42 -15.68 -6.35 -8.24
N LYS A 43 -15.81 -5.67 -9.39
CA LYS A 43 -16.28 -6.25 -10.68
C LYS A 43 -15.51 -7.51 -11.17
N ILE A 44 -16.15 -8.71 -11.07
CA ILE A 44 -15.85 -9.97 -11.80
C ILE A 44 -17.19 -10.65 -12.17
N PRO A 45 -17.29 -11.35 -13.33
CA PRO A 45 -18.49 -12.08 -13.79
C PRO A 45 -19.08 -13.09 -12.79
N ARG A 46 -20.39 -13.30 -12.92
CA ARG A 46 -21.30 -13.99 -11.98
C ARG A 46 -20.94 -15.43 -11.55
N ASN A 47 -19.99 -16.10 -12.22
CA ASN A 47 -19.73 -17.53 -12.05
C ASN A 47 -18.62 -17.90 -11.04
N GLU A 48 -17.88 -16.93 -10.47
CA GLU A 48 -16.85 -17.18 -9.42
C GLU A 48 -17.30 -16.76 -8.01
N ARG A 49 -18.62 -16.74 -7.73
CA ARG A 49 -19.19 -16.32 -6.44
C ARG A 49 -19.23 -17.44 -5.42
N SER A 50 -18.09 -17.81 -4.85
CA SER A 50 -18.07 -18.43 -3.52
C SER A 50 -17.15 -17.59 -2.62
N VAL A 51 -17.78 -16.91 -1.66
CA VAL A 51 -17.16 -16.01 -0.65
C VAL A 51 -16.77 -14.62 -1.18
N GLU A 52 -17.76 -13.73 -1.37
CA GLU A 52 -17.51 -12.30 -1.65
C GLU A 52 -16.85 -11.59 -0.44
N PRO A 53 -15.61 -11.08 -0.57
CA PRO A 53 -14.96 -10.28 0.46
C PRO A 53 -15.34 -8.81 0.26
N LYS A 54 -16.28 -8.27 1.04
CA LYS A 54 -16.70 -6.86 0.90
C LYS A 54 -15.57 -5.90 1.31
N PHE A 55 -15.02 -5.15 0.35
CA PHE A 55 -14.03 -4.08 0.56
C PHE A 55 -14.39 -3.15 1.74
N ARG A 56 -15.70 -2.90 1.94
CA ARG A 56 -16.25 -2.09 3.04
C ARG A 56 -15.79 -2.49 4.44
N ASN A 57 -15.37 -3.74 4.62
CA ASN A 57 -15.02 -4.26 5.93
C ASN A 57 -13.53 -4.09 6.30
N ILE A 58 -12.67 -3.63 5.38
CA ILE A 58 -11.23 -3.46 5.63
C ILE A 58 -10.99 -2.56 6.85
N PHE A 59 -11.60 -1.37 6.87
CA PHE A 59 -11.39 -0.38 7.93
C PHE A 59 -12.32 -0.54 9.15
N SER A 60 -13.09 -1.64 9.22
CA SER A 60 -14.09 -1.86 10.28
C SER A 60 -13.52 -1.99 11.69
N ARG A 61 -12.20 -2.22 11.82
CA ARG A 61 -11.50 -2.36 13.09
C ARG A 61 -10.76 -1.12 13.55
N VAL A 62 -10.55 -0.12 12.68
CA VAL A 62 -9.76 1.10 13.00
C VAL A 62 -10.23 1.80 14.28
N PHE A 63 -11.54 1.92 14.47
CA PHE A 63 -12.14 2.62 15.62
C PHE A 63 -12.47 1.70 16.81
N ARG A 64 -12.13 0.41 16.73
CA ARG A 64 -12.36 -0.53 17.84
C ARG A 64 -11.28 -0.40 18.90
N GLN A 65 -11.61 -0.85 20.11
CA GLN A 65 -10.62 -1.09 21.16
C GLN A 65 -9.89 -2.40 20.88
N HIS A 66 -8.58 -2.39 21.11
CA HIS A 66 -7.69 -3.52 20.89
C HIS A 66 -6.88 -3.76 22.17
N SER A 67 -6.77 -5.02 22.59
CA SER A 67 -5.96 -5.41 23.75
C SER A 67 -4.46 -5.40 23.40
N GLU A 68 -3.58 -5.22 24.39
CA GLU A 68 -2.12 -5.32 24.20
C GLU A 68 -1.70 -6.66 23.58
N MET A 69 -2.26 -7.77 24.05
CA MET A 69 -2.01 -9.10 23.47
C MET A 69 -2.33 -9.19 21.98
N GLU A 70 -3.30 -8.42 21.48
CA GLU A 70 -3.61 -8.38 20.04
C GLU A 70 -2.50 -7.63 19.28
N ALA A 71 -2.01 -6.53 19.83
CA ALA A 71 -0.87 -5.79 19.26
C ALA A 71 0.39 -6.68 19.27
N GLU A 72 0.72 -7.31 20.40
CA GLU A 72 1.87 -8.21 20.53
C GLU A 72 1.83 -9.35 19.51
N ARG A 73 0.64 -9.95 19.29
CA ARG A 73 0.44 -10.99 18.26
C ARG A 73 0.82 -10.51 16.87
N LEU A 74 0.54 -9.24 16.52
CA LEU A 74 0.97 -8.69 15.23
C LEU A 74 2.50 -8.60 15.15
N PHE A 75 3.17 -8.16 16.22
CA PHE A 75 4.64 -7.97 16.21
C PHE A 75 5.42 -9.29 16.16
N ILE A 76 4.88 -10.38 16.70
CA ILE A 76 5.54 -11.69 16.66
C ILE A 76 5.35 -12.42 15.32
N VAL A 77 4.49 -11.96 14.42
CA VAL A 77 4.23 -12.60 13.12
C VAL A 77 5.49 -12.65 12.24
N GLY A 78 5.60 -13.68 11.39
CA GLY A 78 6.69 -13.82 10.41
C GLY A 78 8.03 -14.26 11.00
N THR A 79 8.03 -14.71 12.25
CA THR A 79 9.19 -15.36 12.88
C THR A 79 9.18 -16.87 12.62
N GLY A 80 10.25 -17.56 12.96
CA GLY A 80 10.37 -19.01 12.73
C GLY A 80 9.27 -19.85 13.40
N LEU A 81 8.69 -19.37 14.51
CA LEU A 81 7.67 -20.09 15.29
C LEU A 81 6.23 -19.66 14.96
N THR A 82 6.04 -18.50 14.34
CA THR A 82 4.72 -17.84 14.19
C THR A 82 4.33 -17.61 12.74
N THR A 83 5.19 -17.98 11.79
CA THR A 83 4.84 -17.94 10.37
C THR A 83 3.78 -19.03 10.12
N PRO A 84 2.54 -18.66 9.73
CA PRO A 84 1.47 -19.63 9.54
C PRO A 84 1.79 -20.55 8.35
N LYS A 85 1.29 -21.79 8.42
CA LYS A 85 1.26 -22.64 7.23
C LYS A 85 0.29 -22.05 6.23
N ILE A 86 0.52 -22.27 4.94
CA ILE A 86 -0.38 -21.81 3.86
C ILE A 86 -1.84 -22.16 4.12
N GLU A 87 -2.14 -23.34 4.70
CA GLU A 87 -3.49 -23.79 5.07
C GLU A 87 -4.19 -22.87 6.09
N GLU A 88 -3.42 -22.30 7.02
CA GLU A 88 -3.86 -21.41 8.10
C GLU A 88 -3.97 -19.95 7.67
N VAL A 89 -3.33 -19.58 6.54
CA VAL A 89 -3.33 -18.19 6.03
C VAL A 89 -4.76 -17.77 5.65
N VAL A 90 -5.26 -16.67 6.21
CA VAL A 90 -6.60 -16.19 5.86
C VAL A 90 -6.60 -15.67 4.41
N ASN A 91 -7.50 -16.17 3.56
CA ASN A 91 -7.67 -15.76 2.16
C ASN A 91 -8.71 -14.63 1.98
N THR A 92 -9.20 -14.04 3.07
CA THR A 92 -10.08 -12.86 3.06
C THR A 92 -9.28 -11.58 3.32
N TRP A 93 -9.85 -10.42 2.99
CA TRP A 93 -9.25 -9.12 3.30
C TRP A 93 -8.82 -9.02 4.78
N PRO A 94 -7.54 -8.71 5.04
CA PRO A 94 -7.10 -8.30 6.36
C PRO A 94 -7.85 -7.04 6.82
N LYS A 95 -7.90 -6.83 8.14
CA LYS A 95 -8.60 -5.70 8.76
C LYS A 95 -7.59 -4.82 9.51
N PRO A 96 -6.87 -3.96 8.78
CA PRO A 96 -5.81 -3.12 9.34
C PRO A 96 -6.39 -2.09 10.32
N TRP A 97 -5.66 -1.85 11.40
CA TRP A 97 -6.03 -0.89 12.45
C TRP A 97 -4.81 -0.24 13.10
N LEU A 98 -3.68 -0.94 13.15
CA LEU A 98 -2.45 -0.43 13.79
C LEU A 98 -1.89 0.78 13.05
N PHE A 99 -1.99 0.81 11.71
CA PHE A 99 -1.52 1.96 10.92
C PHE A 99 -2.10 3.29 11.43
N ALA A 100 -3.38 3.32 11.79
CA ALA A 100 -4.04 4.51 12.32
C ALA A 100 -3.50 4.91 13.70
N ARG A 101 -3.14 3.93 14.55
CA ARG A 101 -2.52 4.19 15.86
C ARG A 101 -1.10 4.72 15.70
N VAL A 102 -0.32 4.13 14.80
CA VAL A 102 1.03 4.59 14.44
C VAL A 102 0.99 6.02 13.92
N PHE A 103 0.03 6.35 13.05
CA PHE A 103 -0.17 7.72 12.58
C PHE A 103 -0.45 8.70 13.72
N LEU A 104 -1.37 8.36 14.63
CA LEU A 104 -1.70 9.23 15.77
C LEU A 104 -0.51 9.45 16.70
N ILE A 105 0.27 8.40 16.97
CA ILE A 105 1.50 8.51 17.79
C ILE A 105 2.53 9.40 17.09
N ALA A 106 2.75 9.20 15.78
CA ALA A 106 3.66 10.02 14.99
C ALA A 106 3.20 11.49 14.91
N LEU A 107 1.89 11.73 14.82
CA LEU A 107 1.31 13.07 14.81
C LEU A 107 1.51 13.78 16.16
N VAL A 108 1.25 13.09 17.28
CA VAL A 108 1.51 13.64 18.62
C VAL A 108 2.99 13.95 18.81
N ALA A 109 3.87 13.05 18.40
CA ALA A 109 5.32 13.27 18.45
C ALA A 109 5.73 14.48 17.60
N TYR A 110 5.21 14.59 16.37
CA TYR A 110 5.45 15.74 15.50
C TYR A 110 4.98 17.06 16.13
N LEU A 111 3.77 17.08 16.69
CA LEU A 111 3.24 18.27 17.36
C LEU A 111 4.07 18.66 18.59
N GLY A 112 4.49 17.69 19.40
CA GLY A 112 5.39 17.96 20.53
C GLY A 112 6.72 18.57 20.08
N LEU A 113 7.32 18.04 19.01
CA LEU A 113 8.54 18.58 18.41
C LEU A 113 8.32 19.98 17.82
N TYR A 114 7.19 20.20 17.15
CA TYR A 114 6.79 21.49 16.61
C TYR A 114 6.66 22.54 17.71
N LEU A 115 5.97 22.22 18.81
CA LEU A 115 5.85 23.10 19.97
C LEU A 115 7.22 23.38 20.61
N GLY A 116 8.11 22.39 20.66
CA GLY A 116 9.50 22.55 21.09
C GLY A 116 10.26 23.63 20.30
N VAL A 117 10.07 23.66 18.97
CA VAL A 117 10.67 24.68 18.10
C VAL A 117 9.93 26.01 18.22
N SER A 118 8.60 26.02 18.13
CA SER A 118 7.81 27.24 17.95
C SER A 118 7.50 27.99 19.25
N LEU A 119 7.36 27.31 20.39
CA LEU A 119 7.07 27.96 21.68
C LEU A 119 8.32 28.17 22.53
N PHE A 120 9.26 27.21 22.50
CA PHE A 120 10.46 27.25 23.34
C PHE A 120 11.70 27.72 22.57
N GLU A 121 11.56 28.02 21.27
CA GLU A 121 12.65 28.48 20.40
C GLU A 121 13.90 27.58 20.44
N ASN A 122 13.70 26.29 20.75
CA ASN A 122 14.80 25.38 21.00
C ASN A 122 15.14 24.59 19.74
N ILE A 123 16.27 24.96 19.13
CA ILE A 123 16.76 24.37 17.88
C ILE A 123 17.05 22.86 17.97
N ASN A 124 17.25 22.32 19.18
CA ASN A 124 17.50 20.88 19.35
C ASN A 124 16.29 20.01 18.97
N PHE A 125 15.10 20.60 18.87
CA PHE A 125 13.91 19.91 18.40
C PHE A 125 13.85 19.79 16.87
N ILE A 126 14.65 20.58 16.12
CA ILE A 126 14.60 20.62 14.65
C ILE A 126 14.99 19.29 14.00
N PRO A 127 16.10 18.61 14.39
CA PRO A 127 16.43 17.31 13.81
C PRO A 127 15.32 16.28 14.02
N GLY A 128 14.74 16.25 15.24
CA GLY A 128 13.60 15.40 15.55
C GLY A 128 12.38 15.73 14.70
N LEU A 129 12.07 17.02 14.53
CA LEU A 129 10.96 17.49 13.71
C LEU A 129 11.09 17.04 12.25
N ILE A 130 12.28 17.17 11.66
CA ILE A 130 12.56 16.74 10.28
C ILE A 130 12.39 15.22 10.16
N VAL A 131 12.98 14.45 11.07
CA VAL A 131 12.93 12.98 11.03
C VAL A 131 11.49 12.47 11.22
N VAL A 132 10.82 12.90 12.29
CA VAL A 132 9.44 12.46 12.57
C VAL A 132 8.49 12.94 11.48
N GLY A 133 8.61 14.20 11.04
CA GLY A 133 7.78 14.76 9.97
C GLY A 133 7.91 14.01 8.65
N ALA A 134 9.14 13.63 8.28
CA ALA A 134 9.40 12.90 7.04
C ALA A 134 9.01 11.41 7.10
N PHE A 135 9.11 10.76 8.26
CA PHE A 135 8.77 9.34 8.40
C PHE A 135 7.30 9.08 8.74
N ALA A 136 6.58 10.03 9.35
CA ALA A 136 5.24 9.80 9.91
C ALA A 136 4.26 9.13 8.93
N VAL A 137 4.04 9.72 7.76
CA VAL A 137 3.06 9.19 6.80
C VAL A 137 3.63 8.06 5.93
N PRO A 138 4.88 8.11 5.42
CA PRO A 138 5.46 6.97 4.72
C PRO A 138 5.46 5.69 5.56
N PHE A 139 5.85 5.78 6.84
CA PHE A 139 5.86 4.65 7.74
C PHE A 139 4.45 4.17 8.10
N THR A 140 3.50 5.08 8.33
CA THR A 140 2.07 4.73 8.51
C THR A 140 1.55 3.93 7.31
N THR A 141 1.85 4.40 6.10
CA THR A 141 1.42 3.74 4.86
C THR A 141 2.05 2.34 4.74
N LEU A 142 3.32 2.20 5.11
CA LEU A 142 3.97 0.90 5.19
C LEU A 142 3.32 -0.04 6.20
N ILE A 143 2.95 0.44 7.39
CA ILE A 143 2.24 -0.38 8.39
C ILE A 143 0.92 -0.88 7.83
N PHE A 144 0.20 -0.06 7.05
CA PHE A 144 -0.98 -0.53 6.33
C PHE A 144 -0.63 -1.70 5.38
N PHE A 145 0.40 -1.57 4.52
CA PHE A 145 0.84 -2.67 3.66
C PHE A 145 1.25 -3.93 4.45
N TRP A 146 1.86 -3.75 5.61
CA TRP A 146 2.26 -4.85 6.50
C TRP A 146 1.05 -5.59 7.08
N GLU A 147 0.05 -4.86 7.59
CA GLU A 147 -1.20 -5.45 8.07
C GLU A 147 -2.00 -6.11 6.93
N MET A 148 -1.87 -5.61 5.70
CA MET A 148 -2.48 -6.20 4.51
C MET A 148 -1.73 -7.42 3.95
N ASN A 149 -0.53 -7.73 4.46
CA ASN A 149 0.22 -8.92 4.05
C ASN A 149 -0.36 -10.18 4.68
N ALA A 150 -1.41 -10.73 4.07
CA ALA A 150 -2.10 -11.94 4.54
C ALA A 150 -1.18 -13.16 4.83
N PRO A 151 -0.11 -13.44 4.05
CA PRO A 151 0.81 -14.55 4.34
C PRO A 151 1.53 -14.46 5.67
N GLN A 152 1.66 -13.25 6.25
CA GLN A 152 2.20 -13.09 7.59
C GLN A 152 3.58 -13.78 7.80
N ASN A 153 4.42 -13.73 6.78
CA ASN A 153 5.67 -14.50 6.68
C ASN A 153 6.94 -13.62 6.69
N ILE A 154 6.80 -12.32 6.94
CA ILE A 154 7.91 -11.35 7.06
C ILE A 154 7.80 -10.66 8.41
N ALA A 155 8.79 -10.91 9.27
CA ALA A 155 8.87 -10.27 10.59
C ALA A 155 9.12 -8.76 10.48
N ILE A 156 8.58 -8.01 11.43
CA ILE A 156 8.66 -6.54 11.47
C ILE A 156 10.09 -6.01 11.46
N TYR A 157 11.03 -6.67 12.14
CA TYR A 157 12.43 -6.23 12.16
C TYR A 157 13.08 -6.31 10.77
N LYS A 158 12.66 -7.27 9.92
CA LYS A 158 13.11 -7.34 8.53
C LYS A 158 12.53 -6.21 7.70
N ILE A 159 11.28 -5.81 7.98
CA ILE A 159 10.65 -4.66 7.33
C ILE A 159 11.40 -3.37 7.67
N VAL A 160 11.71 -3.16 8.95
CA VAL A 160 12.55 -2.04 9.41
C VAL A 160 13.91 -2.06 8.70
N TYR A 161 14.57 -3.22 8.65
CA TYR A 161 15.83 -3.38 7.92
C TYR A 161 15.71 -2.99 6.43
N VAL A 162 14.63 -3.38 5.76
CA VAL A 162 14.36 -3.04 4.35
C VAL A 162 14.08 -1.54 4.18
N VAL A 163 13.39 -0.88 5.12
CA VAL A 163 13.18 0.58 5.08
C VAL A 163 14.52 1.32 5.07
N PHE A 164 15.40 0.99 6.01
CA PHE A 164 16.69 1.66 6.12
C PHE A 164 17.64 1.28 4.97
N ILE A 165 17.97 -0.01 4.84
CA ILE A 165 18.98 -0.46 3.87
C ILE A 165 18.46 -0.39 2.44
N GLY A 166 17.23 -0.81 2.21
CA GLY A 166 16.62 -0.75 0.88
C GLY A 166 16.34 0.68 0.42
N GLY A 167 15.83 1.54 1.32
CA GLY A 167 15.65 2.96 1.04
C GLY A 167 16.97 3.64 0.66
N ILE A 168 18.02 3.51 1.49
CA ILE A 168 19.35 4.08 1.21
C ILE A 168 19.95 3.50 -0.07
N LEU A 169 19.88 2.18 -0.28
CA LEU A 169 20.38 1.53 -1.48
C LEU A 169 19.71 2.10 -2.74
N SER A 170 18.38 2.27 -2.72
CA SER A 170 17.66 2.83 -3.87
C SER A 170 18.00 4.31 -4.13
N LEU A 171 18.25 5.12 -3.09
CA LEU A 171 18.73 6.50 -3.26
C LEU A 171 20.12 6.54 -3.88
N LEU A 172 21.06 5.73 -3.38
CA LEU A 172 22.43 5.68 -3.91
C LEU A 172 22.44 5.21 -5.37
N LEU A 173 21.63 4.20 -5.72
CA LEU A 173 21.49 3.74 -7.10
C LEU A 173 20.90 4.82 -8.01
N ALA A 174 19.91 5.59 -7.54
CA ALA A 174 19.36 6.70 -8.31
C ALA A 174 20.43 7.77 -8.60
N LEU A 175 21.28 8.11 -7.62
CA LEU A 175 22.40 9.04 -7.81
C LEU A 175 23.39 8.55 -8.88
N VAL A 176 23.74 7.26 -8.86
CA VAL A 176 24.59 6.66 -9.89
C VAL A 176 23.96 6.77 -11.28
N PHE A 177 22.65 6.55 -11.40
CA PHE A 177 21.95 6.70 -12.68
C PHE A 177 21.90 8.15 -13.17
N TYR A 178 21.73 9.12 -12.28
CA TYR A 178 21.81 10.53 -12.65
C TYR A 178 23.17 10.92 -13.20
N ASP A 179 24.25 10.45 -12.55
CA ASP A 179 25.62 10.72 -13.00
C ASP A 179 25.87 10.14 -14.40
N ILE A 180 25.47 8.88 -14.63
CA ILE A 180 25.58 8.21 -15.94
C ILE A 180 24.80 8.95 -17.04
N LEU A 181 23.65 9.53 -16.71
CA LEU A 181 22.77 10.22 -17.66
C LEU A 181 23.03 11.73 -17.74
N GLY A 182 24.15 12.21 -17.18
CA GLY A 182 24.59 13.60 -17.29
C GLY A 182 23.71 14.59 -16.51
N ASN A 183 23.11 14.17 -15.39
CA ASN A 183 22.23 14.97 -14.54
C ASN A 183 21.04 15.60 -15.30
N ASN A 184 20.48 14.85 -16.25
CA ASN A 184 19.32 15.29 -17.02
C ASN A 184 18.09 15.50 -16.11
N THR A 185 17.55 16.72 -16.10
CA THR A 185 16.43 17.13 -15.25
C THR A 185 15.06 16.87 -15.88
N ASN A 186 14.98 16.10 -16.97
CA ASN A 186 13.72 15.71 -17.58
C ASN A 186 12.93 14.81 -16.61
N VAL A 187 11.67 15.16 -16.33
CA VAL A 187 10.79 14.45 -15.39
C VAL A 187 10.60 12.96 -15.71
N ILE A 188 10.64 12.59 -17.00
CA ILE A 188 10.58 11.19 -17.42
C ILE A 188 11.87 10.46 -17.06
N VAL A 189 13.03 11.11 -17.27
CA VAL A 189 14.34 10.53 -16.94
C VAL A 189 14.46 10.37 -15.43
N ILE A 190 14.03 11.36 -14.64
CA ILE A 190 13.94 11.28 -13.18
C ILE A 190 13.10 10.07 -12.77
N GLY A 191 11.88 9.95 -13.30
CA GLY A 191 11.01 8.81 -13.03
C GLY A 191 11.64 7.46 -13.40
N ILE A 192 12.30 7.35 -14.56
CA ILE A 192 12.98 6.10 -14.96
C ILE A 192 14.11 5.76 -13.99
N CYS A 193 14.99 6.72 -13.67
CA CYS A 193 16.14 6.49 -12.80
C CYS A 193 15.71 6.00 -11.43
N GLU A 194 14.81 6.73 -10.79
CA GLU A 194 14.44 6.40 -9.42
C GLU A 194 13.63 5.12 -9.33
N GLU A 195 12.70 4.88 -10.25
CA GLU A 195 11.87 3.67 -10.21
C GLU A 195 12.69 2.44 -10.58
N LEU A 196 13.66 2.56 -11.49
CA LEU A 196 14.61 1.48 -11.77
C LEU A 196 15.50 1.18 -10.56
N ALA A 197 15.97 2.21 -9.85
CA ALA A 197 16.76 2.05 -8.64
C ALA A 197 15.99 1.31 -7.53
N LYS A 198 14.71 1.65 -7.34
CA LYS A 198 13.81 0.94 -6.43
C LYS A 198 13.58 -0.50 -6.86
N VAL A 199 13.38 -0.77 -8.15
CA VAL A 199 13.25 -2.14 -8.70
C VAL A 199 14.47 -3.00 -8.36
N ILE A 200 15.68 -2.48 -8.56
CA ILE A 200 16.93 -3.21 -8.22
C ILE A 200 17.00 -3.51 -6.73
N ALA A 201 16.66 -2.54 -5.88
CA ALA A 201 16.58 -2.75 -4.44
C ALA A 201 15.54 -3.84 -4.11
N VAL A 202 14.35 -3.82 -4.71
CA VAL A 202 13.32 -4.84 -4.46
C VAL A 202 13.81 -6.24 -4.84
N ILE A 203 14.43 -6.39 -6.02
CA ILE A 203 14.99 -7.68 -6.48
C ILE A 203 16.00 -8.22 -5.46
N TYR A 204 16.84 -7.36 -4.90
CA TYR A 204 17.83 -7.75 -3.89
C TYR A 204 17.20 -8.41 -2.65
N PHE A 205 16.04 -7.93 -2.19
CA PHE A 205 15.34 -8.48 -1.03
C PHE A 205 14.42 -9.65 -1.37
N VAL A 206 13.65 -9.56 -2.47
CA VAL A 206 12.68 -10.59 -2.88
C VAL A 206 13.37 -11.92 -3.22
N ARG A 207 14.57 -11.89 -3.84
CA ARG A 207 15.31 -13.11 -4.21
C ARG A 207 15.64 -14.00 -3.01
N ASN A 208 15.77 -13.43 -1.81
CA ASN A 208 16.15 -14.11 -0.58
C ASN A 208 14.95 -14.63 0.23
N LEU A 209 13.71 -14.44 -0.25
CA LEU A 209 12.52 -14.95 0.42
C LEU A 209 12.38 -16.46 0.22
N LYS A 210 12.06 -17.17 1.32
CA LYS A 210 11.75 -18.61 1.31
C LYS A 210 10.43 -18.90 0.56
N TYR A 211 9.41 -18.08 0.81
CA TYR A 211 8.11 -18.15 0.14
C TYR A 211 7.84 -16.82 -0.55
N ARG A 212 7.41 -16.86 -1.81
CA ARG A 212 7.23 -15.68 -2.66
C ARG A 212 5.75 -15.58 -3.01
N TYR A 213 5.07 -14.68 -2.30
CA TYR A 213 3.71 -14.26 -2.63
C TYR A 213 3.75 -12.86 -3.22
N ILE A 214 2.77 -12.53 -4.05
CA ILE A 214 2.59 -11.18 -4.61
C ILE A 214 2.51 -10.14 -3.48
N LEU A 215 1.84 -10.48 -2.37
CA LEU A 215 1.75 -9.60 -1.20
C LEU A 215 3.10 -9.37 -0.50
N ASN A 216 4.04 -10.31 -0.59
CA ASN A 216 5.41 -10.12 -0.08
C ASN A 216 6.16 -9.08 -0.91
N GLY A 217 6.04 -9.18 -2.24
CA GLY A 217 6.60 -8.20 -3.16
C GLY A 217 6.02 -6.81 -2.96
N LEU A 218 4.69 -6.74 -2.77
CA LEU A 218 3.97 -5.51 -2.44
C LEU A 218 4.50 -4.87 -1.14
N LEU A 219 4.65 -5.66 -0.08
CA LEU A 219 5.15 -5.20 1.22
C LEU A 219 6.62 -4.75 1.17
N LEU A 220 7.50 -5.55 0.55
CA LEU A 220 8.92 -5.19 0.43
C LEU A 220 9.12 -3.96 -0.45
N GLY A 221 8.34 -3.84 -1.52
CA GLY A 221 8.28 -2.64 -2.35
C GLY A 221 7.85 -1.42 -1.54
N ALA A 222 6.74 -1.52 -0.79
CA ALA A 222 6.29 -0.45 0.10
C ALA A 222 7.35 -0.06 1.13
N ALA A 223 8.10 -1.01 1.69
CA ALA A 223 9.15 -0.74 2.67
C ALA A 223 10.30 0.07 2.06
N ILE A 224 10.76 -0.30 0.87
CA ILE A 224 11.80 0.44 0.14
C ILE A 224 11.30 1.84 -0.23
N GLY A 225 10.08 1.93 -0.77
CA GLY A 225 9.46 3.21 -1.13
C GLY A 225 9.24 4.14 0.06
N ALA A 226 8.90 3.59 1.24
CA ALA A 226 8.77 4.34 2.47
C ALA A 226 10.11 4.90 2.94
N GLY A 227 11.18 4.09 2.89
CA GLY A 227 12.54 4.56 3.17
C GLY A 227 12.97 5.67 2.20
N PHE A 228 12.82 5.43 0.89
CA PHE A 228 13.15 6.41 -0.15
C PHE A 228 12.42 7.74 0.10
N ALA A 229 11.08 7.70 0.24
CA ALA A 229 10.26 8.89 0.46
C ALA A 229 10.67 9.66 1.72
N ALA A 230 10.92 8.95 2.82
CA ALA A 230 11.25 9.57 4.10
C ALA A 230 12.63 10.23 4.09
N PHE A 231 13.67 9.54 3.61
CA PHE A 231 15.02 10.12 3.53
C PHE A 231 15.09 11.28 2.56
N GLU A 232 14.42 11.17 1.41
CA GLU A 232 14.37 12.25 0.44
C GLU A 232 13.64 13.48 1.02
N THR A 233 12.49 13.27 1.66
CA THR A 233 11.72 14.36 2.30
C THR A 233 12.51 15.03 3.41
N ALA A 234 13.26 14.26 4.22
CA ALA A 234 14.16 14.82 5.22
C ALA A 234 15.25 15.71 4.58
N GLY A 235 15.82 15.28 3.45
CA GLY A 235 16.80 16.06 2.70
C GLY A 235 16.23 17.35 2.09
N TYR A 236 14.99 17.34 1.60
CA TYR A 236 14.30 18.55 1.14
C TYR A 236 13.98 19.50 2.30
N ALA A 237 13.51 18.99 3.43
CA ALA A 237 13.25 19.81 4.62
C ALA A 237 14.53 20.45 5.17
N LEU A 238 15.64 19.70 5.20
CA LEU A 238 16.94 20.24 5.57
C LEU A 238 17.41 21.34 4.60
N ARG A 239 17.26 21.14 3.29
CA ARG A 239 17.58 22.17 2.28
C ARG A 239 16.75 23.45 2.48
N ALA A 240 15.47 23.31 2.80
CA ALA A 240 14.59 24.44 3.11
C ALA A 240 14.98 25.17 4.41
N LEU A 241 15.47 24.45 5.41
CA LEU A 241 16.02 25.06 6.61
C LEU A 241 17.32 25.82 6.31
N LEU A 242 18.22 25.23 5.53
CA LEU A 242 19.51 25.83 5.16
C LEU A 242 19.36 27.08 4.29
N SER A 243 18.23 27.25 3.58
CA SER A 243 17.90 28.52 2.91
C SER A 243 17.37 29.60 3.86
N GLY A 244 17.27 29.30 5.16
CA GLY A 244 16.76 30.20 6.20
C GLY A 244 15.24 30.25 6.31
N SER A 245 14.51 29.37 5.61
CA SER A 245 13.05 29.43 5.53
C SER A 245 12.37 28.32 6.32
N PHE A 246 12.01 28.61 7.57
CA PHE A 246 11.16 27.72 8.38
C PHE A 246 9.80 27.48 7.72
N HIS A 247 9.23 28.49 7.06
CA HIS A 247 7.99 28.33 6.29
C HIS A 247 8.13 27.24 5.22
N MET A 248 9.23 27.26 4.44
CA MET A 248 9.47 26.22 3.43
C MET A 248 9.75 24.85 4.05
N LEU A 249 10.42 24.78 5.21
CA LEU A 249 10.59 23.53 5.94
C LEU A 249 9.23 22.93 6.32
N TYR A 250 8.35 23.72 6.95
CA TYR A 250 7.04 23.25 7.37
C TYR A 250 6.15 22.88 6.18
N SER A 251 6.14 23.70 5.12
CA SER A 251 5.36 23.43 3.92
C SER A 251 5.85 22.17 3.19
N THR A 252 7.17 21.96 3.13
CA THR A 252 7.77 20.76 2.53
C THR A 252 7.35 19.52 3.29
N LEU A 253 7.48 19.52 4.63
CA LEU A 253 7.07 18.39 5.47
C LEU A 253 5.58 18.13 5.33
N LEU A 254 4.74 19.17 5.34
CA LEU A 254 3.28 19.02 5.25
C LEU A 254 2.83 18.42 3.92
N TRP A 255 3.20 19.04 2.80
CA TRP A 255 2.70 18.63 1.50
C TRP A 255 3.25 17.27 1.06
N ARG A 256 4.55 17.01 1.32
CA ARG A 256 5.14 15.70 1.00
C ARG A 256 4.56 14.59 1.86
N SER A 257 4.20 14.87 3.11
CA SER A 257 3.55 13.89 3.99
C SER A 257 2.09 13.63 3.63
N ILE A 258 1.28 14.67 3.34
CA ILE A 258 -0.13 14.49 2.93
C ILE A 258 -0.23 13.57 1.70
N PHE A 259 0.70 13.75 0.76
CA PHE A 259 0.70 13.06 -0.52
C PHE A 259 1.59 11.80 -0.55
N ALA A 260 2.33 11.50 0.52
CA ALA A 260 3.18 10.30 0.61
C ALA A 260 2.45 8.98 0.28
N PRO A 261 1.17 8.75 0.65
CA PRO A 261 0.45 7.53 0.28
C PRO A 261 0.25 7.38 -1.24
N GLY A 262 0.30 8.49 -1.99
CA GLY A 262 0.16 8.53 -3.46
C GLY A 262 1.48 8.52 -4.23
N GLY A 263 2.63 8.46 -3.53
CA GLY A 263 3.96 8.57 -4.12
C GLY A 263 4.77 7.28 -4.05
N HIS A 264 6.08 7.42 -3.80
CA HIS A 264 7.07 6.34 -3.86
C HIS A 264 6.70 5.05 -3.10
N VAL A 265 5.97 5.15 -1.98
CA VAL A 265 5.54 3.96 -1.20
C VAL A 265 4.69 3.03 -2.06
N ALA A 266 3.64 3.57 -2.69
CA ALA A 266 2.72 2.79 -3.49
C ALA A 266 3.29 2.43 -4.87
N TRP A 267 4.10 3.30 -5.47
CA TRP A 267 4.83 3.03 -6.71
C TRP A 267 5.77 1.82 -6.58
N ALA A 268 6.61 1.81 -5.54
CA ALA A 268 7.52 0.72 -5.25
C ALA A 268 6.76 -0.56 -4.85
N ALA A 269 5.63 -0.43 -4.13
CA ALA A 269 4.77 -1.57 -3.83
C ALA A 269 4.27 -2.26 -5.11
N LEU A 270 3.74 -1.50 -6.07
CA LEU A 270 3.23 -2.05 -7.33
C LEU A 270 4.32 -2.76 -8.15
N THR A 271 5.49 -2.14 -8.29
CA THR A 271 6.62 -2.77 -9.01
C THR A 271 7.12 -4.01 -8.27
N GLY A 272 7.15 -4.01 -6.95
CA GLY A 272 7.51 -5.18 -6.15
C GLY A 272 6.52 -6.35 -6.28
N ALA A 273 5.22 -6.06 -6.28
CA ALA A 273 4.20 -7.05 -6.58
C ALA A 273 4.36 -7.61 -8.00
N ALA A 274 4.63 -6.75 -8.99
CA ALA A 274 4.87 -7.16 -10.37
C ALA A 274 6.08 -8.10 -10.53
N ILE A 275 7.16 -7.88 -9.76
CA ILE A 275 8.31 -8.78 -9.71
C ILE A 275 7.88 -10.18 -9.25
N CYS A 276 7.12 -10.26 -8.15
CA CYS A 276 6.61 -11.54 -7.65
C CYS A 276 5.67 -12.23 -8.66
N ILE A 277 4.85 -11.47 -9.40
CA ILE A 277 3.99 -12.01 -10.46
C ILE A 277 4.81 -12.67 -11.57
N VAL A 278 5.89 -12.05 -12.04
CA VAL A 278 6.69 -12.61 -13.13
C VAL A 278 7.67 -13.70 -12.70
N GLN A 279 8.01 -13.69 -11.40
CA GLN A 279 8.93 -14.63 -10.79
C GLN A 279 8.25 -15.93 -10.37
N GLU A 280 7.00 -15.89 -9.90
CA GLU A 280 6.27 -17.06 -9.38
C GLU A 280 7.15 -17.81 -8.34
N ASP A 281 7.16 -19.15 -8.40
CA ASP A 281 8.02 -19.99 -7.55
C ASP A 281 9.44 -20.19 -8.12
N LYS A 282 9.77 -19.57 -9.26
CA LYS A 282 11.06 -19.75 -9.96
C LYS A 282 12.17 -18.88 -9.36
N LYS A 283 13.42 -19.26 -9.60
CA LYS A 283 14.58 -18.40 -9.29
C LYS A 283 14.53 -17.15 -10.19
N PHE A 284 14.88 -16.00 -9.64
CA PHE A 284 14.90 -14.74 -10.39
C PHE A 284 15.86 -14.83 -11.58
N GLN A 285 15.41 -14.37 -12.74
CA GLN A 285 16.20 -14.24 -13.96
C GLN A 285 15.94 -12.85 -14.56
N TRP A 286 16.97 -12.20 -15.08
CA TRP A 286 16.85 -10.84 -15.63
C TRP A 286 15.88 -10.74 -16.82
N ASN A 287 15.69 -11.83 -17.58
CA ASN A 287 14.69 -11.91 -18.65
C ASN A 287 13.24 -11.77 -18.14
N MET A 288 12.99 -11.90 -16.83
CA MET A 288 11.65 -11.70 -16.26
C MET A 288 11.22 -10.22 -16.32
N LEU A 289 12.18 -9.29 -16.34
CA LEU A 289 11.91 -7.85 -16.40
C LEU A 289 11.50 -7.38 -17.81
N VAL A 290 11.73 -8.18 -18.85
CA VAL A 290 11.24 -7.86 -20.21
C VAL A 290 9.85 -8.44 -20.48
N LYS A 291 9.27 -9.21 -19.56
CA LYS A 291 7.91 -9.73 -19.71
C LYS A 291 6.91 -8.58 -19.66
N LEU A 292 5.93 -8.60 -20.57
CA LEU A 292 4.88 -7.57 -20.69
C LEU A 292 4.14 -7.30 -19.36
N LYS A 293 3.93 -8.33 -18.54
CA LYS A 293 3.29 -8.19 -17.22
C LYS A 293 4.07 -7.24 -16.29
N PHE A 294 5.40 -7.37 -16.23
CA PHE A 294 6.23 -6.48 -15.42
C PHE A 294 6.38 -5.12 -16.10
N LEU A 295 6.70 -5.13 -17.41
CA LEU A 295 6.97 -3.90 -18.15
C LEU A 295 5.75 -2.96 -18.15
N GLY A 296 4.53 -3.49 -18.25
CA GLY A 296 3.30 -2.70 -18.16
C GLY A 296 3.14 -1.99 -16.82
N VAL A 297 3.44 -2.66 -15.70
CA VAL A 297 3.37 -2.04 -14.36
C VAL A 297 4.52 -1.04 -14.17
N PHE A 298 5.73 -1.38 -14.61
CA PHE A 298 6.89 -0.50 -14.51
C PHE A 298 6.69 0.80 -15.29
N LEU A 299 6.28 0.71 -16.56
CA LEU A 299 6.02 1.88 -17.40
C LEU A 299 4.86 2.73 -16.85
N LEU A 300 3.82 2.09 -16.30
CA LEU A 300 2.73 2.81 -15.65
C LEU A 300 3.23 3.60 -14.44
N VAL A 301 4.07 3.00 -13.59
CA VAL A 301 4.64 3.66 -12.42
C VAL A 301 5.57 4.81 -12.82
N VAL A 302 6.45 4.61 -13.80
CA VAL A 302 7.30 5.66 -14.37
C VAL A 302 6.46 6.80 -14.92
N PHE A 303 5.37 6.50 -15.64
CA PHE A 303 4.46 7.52 -16.17
C PHE A 303 3.76 8.28 -15.04
N MET A 304 3.26 7.59 -14.02
CA MET A 304 2.62 8.23 -12.86
C MET A 304 3.60 9.12 -12.09
N HIS A 305 4.86 8.71 -11.96
CA HIS A 305 5.92 9.51 -11.35
C HIS A 305 6.26 10.74 -12.21
N ALA A 306 6.52 10.56 -13.50
CA ALA A 306 6.79 11.68 -14.41
C ALA A 306 5.62 12.68 -14.44
N LEU A 307 4.38 12.19 -14.34
CA LEU A 307 3.18 13.00 -14.24
C LEU A 307 3.09 13.74 -12.90
N TRP A 308 3.46 13.09 -11.79
CA TRP A 308 3.55 13.70 -10.46
C TRP A 308 4.51 14.89 -10.43
N ASP A 309 5.68 14.75 -11.04
CA ASP A 309 6.70 15.80 -11.13
C ASP A 309 6.41 16.81 -12.25
N SER A 310 5.39 16.56 -13.07
CA SER A 310 5.05 17.42 -14.19
C SER A 310 4.32 18.69 -13.73
N PRO A 311 4.65 19.86 -14.29
CA PRO A 311 3.85 21.08 -14.14
C PRO A 311 2.40 20.92 -14.63
N ILE A 312 2.09 19.89 -15.43
CA ILE A 312 0.79 19.63 -16.02
C ILE A 312 -0.28 19.24 -14.98
N LEU A 313 0.12 18.74 -13.79
CA LEU A 313 -0.82 18.24 -12.78
C LEU A 313 -1.73 19.34 -12.16
N GLY A 314 -1.67 20.58 -12.66
CA GLY A 314 -2.56 21.68 -12.30
C GLY A 314 -2.29 22.23 -10.89
N VAL A 315 -3.27 22.94 -10.34
CA VAL A 315 -3.19 23.51 -8.98
C VAL A 315 -3.16 22.37 -7.95
N VAL A 316 -2.04 22.19 -7.27
CA VAL A 316 -1.96 21.42 -6.01
C VAL A 316 -3.09 21.94 -5.11
N PRO A 317 -4.09 21.12 -4.72
CA PRO A 317 -4.00 19.68 -4.44
C PRO A 317 -4.77 18.73 -5.40
N ALA A 318 -5.53 19.23 -6.37
CA ALA A 318 -6.54 18.42 -7.07
C ALA A 318 -5.92 17.29 -7.92
N GLY A 319 -4.93 17.59 -8.75
CA GLY A 319 -4.29 16.60 -9.62
C GLY A 319 -3.60 15.48 -8.83
N HIS A 320 -2.88 15.84 -7.76
CA HIS A 320 -2.19 14.89 -6.88
C HIS A 320 -3.18 13.97 -6.17
N THR A 321 -4.33 14.51 -5.77
CA THR A 321 -5.42 13.73 -5.17
C THR A 321 -5.99 12.72 -6.17
N ILE A 322 -6.28 13.13 -7.40
CA ILE A 322 -6.79 12.23 -8.45
C ILE A 322 -5.79 11.11 -8.73
N LEU A 323 -4.51 11.46 -8.90
CA LEU A 323 -3.44 10.50 -9.16
C LEU A 323 -3.29 9.50 -8.01
N THR A 324 -3.37 9.99 -6.77
CA THR A 324 -3.39 9.15 -5.56
C THR A 324 -4.57 8.18 -5.58
N VAL A 325 -5.79 8.65 -5.86
CA VAL A 325 -6.98 7.78 -5.92
C VAL A 325 -6.81 6.68 -6.98
N VAL A 326 -6.34 7.04 -8.18
CA VAL A 326 -6.07 6.06 -9.26
C VAL A 326 -5.04 5.04 -8.82
N LEU A 327 -3.95 5.49 -8.20
CA LEU A 327 -2.89 4.61 -7.70
C LEU A 327 -3.42 3.61 -6.67
N TRP A 328 -4.26 4.07 -5.74
CA TRP A 328 -4.85 3.20 -4.72
C TRP A 328 -5.84 2.18 -5.28
N ILE A 329 -6.55 2.49 -6.37
CA ILE A 329 -7.34 1.48 -7.10
C ILE A 329 -6.43 0.35 -7.60
N LEU A 330 -5.26 0.70 -8.16
CA LEU A 330 -4.28 -0.29 -8.62
C LEU A 330 -3.70 -1.10 -7.46
N VAL A 331 -3.38 -0.46 -6.34
CA VAL A 331 -2.91 -1.13 -5.12
C VAL A 331 -3.93 -2.15 -4.62
N PHE A 332 -5.20 -1.76 -4.48
CA PHE A 332 -6.24 -2.69 -4.04
C PHE A 332 -6.49 -3.83 -5.03
N SER A 333 -6.44 -3.54 -6.34
CA SER A 333 -6.47 -4.58 -7.38
C SER A 333 -5.32 -5.57 -7.19
N MET A 334 -4.11 -5.08 -6.92
CA MET A 334 -2.93 -5.92 -6.69
C MET A 334 -3.05 -6.75 -5.41
N ILE A 335 -3.58 -6.18 -4.32
CA ILE A 335 -3.85 -6.94 -3.08
C ILE A 335 -4.85 -8.06 -3.37
N ARG A 336 -5.91 -7.78 -4.14
CA ARG A 336 -6.90 -8.80 -4.53
C ARG A 336 -6.26 -9.93 -5.33
N ILE A 337 -5.39 -9.61 -6.29
CA ILE A 337 -4.64 -10.63 -7.06
C ILE A 337 -3.80 -11.49 -6.12
N GLY A 338 -3.11 -10.88 -5.14
CA GLY A 338 -2.33 -11.61 -4.14
C GLY A 338 -3.18 -12.48 -3.21
N LEU A 339 -4.38 -12.04 -2.83
CA LEU A 339 -5.32 -12.89 -2.07
C LEU A 339 -5.84 -14.07 -2.92
N LYS A 340 -6.09 -13.86 -4.21
CA LYS A 340 -6.46 -14.94 -5.15
C LYS A 340 -5.33 -15.95 -5.30
N GLU A 341 -4.08 -15.51 -5.45
CA GLU A 341 -2.89 -16.40 -5.47
C GLU A 341 -2.83 -17.32 -4.24
N ILE A 342 -3.11 -16.79 -3.05
CA ILE A 342 -3.13 -17.58 -1.80
C ILE A 342 -4.26 -18.61 -1.84
N ALA A 343 -5.45 -18.22 -2.31
CA ALA A 343 -6.60 -19.12 -2.42
C ALA A 343 -6.33 -20.26 -3.42
N ASP A 344 -5.72 -19.95 -4.56
CA ASP A 344 -5.37 -20.93 -5.61
C ASP A 344 -4.32 -21.92 -5.07
N LYS A 345 -3.25 -21.43 -4.45
CA LYS A 345 -2.22 -22.29 -3.82
C LYS A 345 -2.78 -23.17 -2.70
N LYS A 346 -3.77 -22.70 -1.95
CA LYS A 346 -4.48 -23.52 -0.96
C LYS A 346 -5.23 -24.66 -1.62
N LEU A 347 -5.97 -24.37 -2.69
CA LEU A 347 -6.79 -25.35 -3.40
C LEU A 347 -5.91 -26.43 -4.06
N GLU A 348 -4.79 -26.04 -4.66
CA GLU A 348 -3.79 -26.97 -5.20
C GLU A 348 -3.26 -27.93 -4.12
N LEU A 349 -2.95 -27.41 -2.92
CA LEU A 349 -2.47 -28.23 -1.81
C LEU A 349 -3.52 -29.20 -1.28
N THR A 350 -4.77 -28.77 -1.15
CA THR A 350 -5.88 -29.65 -0.78
C THR A 350 -6.04 -30.77 -1.82
N TYR A 351 -6.03 -30.42 -3.11
CA TYR A 351 -6.15 -31.39 -4.19
C TYR A 351 -4.98 -32.40 -4.20
N SER A 352 -3.73 -31.96 -3.99
CA SER A 352 -2.58 -32.86 -3.88
C SER A 352 -2.62 -33.79 -2.67
N LYS A 353 -3.25 -33.37 -1.55
CA LYS A 353 -3.45 -34.24 -0.38
C LYS A 353 -4.53 -35.29 -0.62
N GLU A 354 -5.58 -34.95 -1.37
CA GLU A 354 -6.70 -35.86 -1.68
C GLU A 354 -6.34 -36.85 -2.79
N ASN A 355 -5.46 -36.48 -3.72
CA ASN A 355 -5.00 -37.33 -4.83
C ASN A 355 -3.47 -37.48 -4.82
N PRO A 356 -2.90 -38.26 -3.88
CA PRO A 356 -1.47 -38.53 -3.89
C PRO A 356 -1.10 -39.29 -5.17
N THR A 357 -0.18 -38.73 -5.96
CA THR A 357 0.37 -39.43 -7.12
C THR A 357 0.99 -40.75 -6.66
N PRO A 358 0.66 -41.90 -7.28
CA PRO A 358 1.30 -43.16 -6.93
C PRO A 358 2.81 -43.02 -7.16
N SER A 359 3.56 -43.35 -6.10
CA SER A 359 5.02 -43.23 -6.00
C SER A 359 5.77 -44.08 -7.02
#